data_AF-A0A957SUR1-F1
#
_entry.id   AF-A0A957SUR1-F1
#
_cell.length_a   1.000
_cell.length_b   1.000
_cell.length_c   1.000
_cell.angle_alpha   90.00
_cell.angle_beta   90.00
_cell.angle_gamma   90.00
#
_symmetry.space_group_name_H-M   'P 1'
#
loop_
_entity.id
_entity.type
_entity.pdbx_description
1 polymer ?
#
loop_
_entity_poly.entity_id
_entity_poly.type
_entity_poly.pdbx_seq_one_letter_code
_entity_poly.pdbx_strand_id
1 'polypeptide(L)'
;MTIILDSYAIPEKGEFEVYVKRAVNLQVSAEEARRKVNHWLLDQVSHMMGAEAPQLVLQENCTIWQVPAILTANQLGRIGVIGFVAVHVETGELLYATATRTQLLQAAETLVAAFPAYQPRTEMPPGYDPTNLPPISSPKSSAAMASPSLIVSN
;
A
#
# COMPACT_ATOMS: atom_id res chain seq x y z
N MET A 1 -14.23 9.89 9.03
CA MET A 1 -13.10 10.83 9.01
C MET A 1 -12.76 11.17 10.45
N THR A 2 -11.50 10.99 10.85
CA THR A 2 -11.03 11.13 12.24
C THR A 2 -9.97 12.21 12.29
N ILE A 3 -9.99 13.05 13.32
CA ILE A 3 -8.98 14.08 13.58
C ILE A 3 -8.21 13.68 14.84
N ILE A 4 -6.88 13.70 14.78
CA ILE A 4 -5.98 13.39 15.89
C ILE A 4 -5.27 14.67 16.34
N LEU A 5 -5.24 14.88 17.65
CA LEU A 5 -4.55 15.97 18.32
C LEU A 5 -3.31 15.41 19.02
N ASP A 6 -2.12 15.61 18.45
CA ASP A 6 -0.90 14.87 18.84
C ASP A 6 0.00 15.64 19.84
N SER A 7 -0.43 16.82 20.31
CA SER A 7 0.43 17.78 21.04
C SER A 7 -0.19 18.35 22.31
N TYR A 8 -1.22 17.71 22.87
CA TYR A 8 -1.87 18.22 24.08
C TYR A 8 -1.41 17.45 25.32
N ALA A 9 -0.93 18.19 26.32
CA ALA A 9 -0.61 17.64 27.64
C ALA A 9 -1.91 17.30 28.37
N ILE A 10 -2.25 16.01 28.40
CA ILE A 10 -3.42 15.50 29.12
C ILE A 10 -3.04 15.30 30.59
N PRO A 11 -3.74 15.92 31.56
CA PRO A 11 -3.48 15.69 32.98
C PRO A 11 -3.87 14.27 33.39
N GLU A 12 -3.13 13.66 34.34
CA GLU A 12 -3.37 12.28 34.78
C GLU A 12 -4.75 12.08 35.43
N LYS A 13 -5.31 13.11 36.07
CA LYS A 13 -6.64 13.13 36.68
C LYS A 13 -7.21 14.55 36.67
N GLY A 14 -8.53 14.67 36.54
CA GLY A 14 -9.25 15.95 36.64
C GLY A 14 -10.10 16.25 35.42
N GLU A 15 -10.61 17.47 35.35
CA GLU A 15 -11.32 18.00 34.20
C GLU A 15 -10.33 18.54 33.17
N PHE A 16 -10.56 18.21 31.90
CA PHE A 16 -9.71 18.62 30.78
C PHE A 16 -10.59 19.20 29.68
N GLU A 17 -10.56 20.53 29.57
CA GLU A 17 -11.23 21.25 28.49
C GLU A 17 -10.25 21.51 27.34
N VAL A 18 -10.66 21.18 26.12
CA VAL A 18 -9.87 21.44 24.90
C VAL A 18 -10.66 22.33 23.95
N TYR A 19 -10.15 23.53 23.70
CA TYR A 19 -10.66 24.43 22.67
C TYR A 19 -9.78 24.34 21.43
N VAL A 20 -10.30 23.70 20.37
CA VAL A 20 -9.60 23.60 19.10
C VAL A 20 -10.09 24.69 18.15
N LYS A 21 -9.37 25.80 18.07
CA LYS A 21 -9.62 26.87 17.08
C LYS A 21 -8.41 27.01 16.16
N ARG A 22 -8.36 26.17 15.13
CA ARG A 22 -7.27 26.16 14.15
C ARG A 22 -7.82 26.30 12.73
N ALA A 23 -7.32 27.30 12.01
CA ALA A 23 -7.56 27.41 10.57
C ALA A 23 -6.50 26.57 9.85
N VAL A 24 -6.94 25.59 9.08
CA VAL A 24 -6.07 24.76 8.25
C VAL A 24 -6.50 24.92 6.81
N ASN A 25 -5.56 25.21 5.92
CA ASN A 25 -5.81 25.26 4.49
C ASN A 25 -5.66 23.87 3.88
N LEU A 26 -6.78 23.18 3.63
CA LEU A 26 -6.76 21.84 3.04
C LEU A 26 -6.68 21.95 1.52
N GLN A 27 -5.46 22.06 0.98
CA GLN A 27 -5.23 22.03 -0.47
C GLN A 27 -5.35 20.61 -1.04
N VAL A 28 -4.95 19.61 -0.25
CA VAL A 28 -5.06 18.20 -0.61
C VAL A 28 -6.17 17.57 0.19
N SER A 29 -7.10 16.92 -0.50
CA SER A 29 -8.19 16.16 0.12
C SER A 29 -7.71 14.82 0.67
N ALA A 30 -8.50 14.25 1.58
CA ALA A 30 -8.29 12.90 2.11
C ALA A 30 -8.13 11.85 0.99
N GLU A 31 -8.98 11.88 -0.03
CA GLU A 31 -8.91 10.91 -1.14
C GLU A 31 -7.69 11.12 -2.03
N GLU A 32 -7.26 12.35 -2.28
CA GLU A 32 -6.02 12.63 -3.02
C GLU A 32 -4.80 12.14 -2.26
N ALA A 33 -4.74 12.40 -0.95
CA ALA A 33 -3.66 11.89 -0.09
C ALA A 33 -3.62 10.36 -0.11
N ARG A 34 -4.77 9.70 0.02
CA ARG A 34 -4.89 8.23 -0.08
C ARG A 34 -4.39 7.71 -1.41
N ARG A 35 -4.84 8.29 -2.53
CA ARG A 35 -4.41 7.89 -3.88
C ARG A 35 -2.92 8.08 -4.09
N LYS A 36 -2.35 9.18 -3.59
CA LYS A 36 -0.93 9.48 -3.70
C LYS A 36 -0.09 8.47 -2.92
N VAL A 37 -0.48 8.17 -1.67
CA VAL A 37 0.19 7.13 -0.88
C VAL A 37 0.03 5.76 -1.51
N ASN A 38 -1.16 5.42 -2.01
CA ASN A 38 -1.37 4.13 -2.68
C ASN A 38 -0.45 3.95 -3.88
N HIS A 39 -0.32 4.98 -4.72
CA HIS A 39 0.59 4.94 -5.86
C HIS A 39 2.05 4.80 -5.42
N TRP A 40 2.48 5.56 -4.41
CA TRP A 40 3.83 5.44 -3.87
C TRP A 40 4.12 4.05 -3.27
N LEU A 41 3.16 3.45 -2.55
CA LEU A 41 3.29 2.10 -2.01
C LEU A 41 3.48 1.08 -3.12
N LEU A 42 2.66 1.14 -4.17
CA LEU A 42 2.72 0.22 -5.30
C LEU A 42 4.05 0.35 -6.09
N ASP A 43 4.49 1.57 -6.35
CA ASP A 43 5.64 1.83 -7.21
C ASP A 43 6.97 1.66 -6.47
N GLN A 44 7.04 2.09 -5.20
CA GLN A 44 8.30 2.21 -4.48
C GLN A 44 8.46 1.20 -3.35
N VAL A 45 7.38 0.62 -2.81
CA VAL A 45 7.48 -0.25 -1.64
C VAL A 45 7.16 -1.70 -1.99
N SER A 46 5.91 -2.01 -2.33
CA SER A 46 5.45 -3.34 -2.73
C SER A 46 4.03 -3.29 -3.28
N HIS A 47 3.77 -4.12 -4.29
CA HIS A 47 2.42 -4.35 -4.82
C HIS A 47 1.48 -5.06 -3.82
N MET A 48 2.05 -5.64 -2.76
CA MET A 48 1.28 -6.29 -1.68
C MET A 48 0.83 -5.30 -0.60
N MET A 49 1.13 -4.01 -0.75
CA MET A 49 0.73 -2.97 0.18
C MET A 49 -0.37 -2.08 -0.42
N GLY A 50 -1.26 -1.61 0.45
CA GLY A 50 -2.34 -0.71 0.07
C GLY A 50 -2.52 0.44 1.07
N ALA A 51 -3.18 1.50 0.62
CA ALA A 51 -3.50 2.66 1.46
C ALA A 51 -4.97 2.64 1.91
N GLU A 52 -5.20 2.88 3.21
CA GLU A 52 -6.54 3.04 3.78
C GLU A 52 -7.00 4.49 3.89
N ALA A 53 -8.20 4.68 4.44
CA ALA A 53 -8.75 6.00 4.70
C ALA A 53 -7.83 6.81 5.63
N PRO A 54 -7.42 8.03 5.23
CA PRO A 54 -6.53 8.84 6.04
C PRO A 54 -7.21 9.47 7.25
N GLN A 55 -6.37 9.82 8.20
CA GLN A 55 -6.71 10.56 9.41
C GLN A 55 -6.02 11.92 9.35
N LEU A 56 -6.71 12.98 9.75
CA LEU A 56 -6.12 14.32 9.80
C LEU A 56 -5.41 14.50 11.14
N VAL A 57 -4.10 14.70 11.13
CA VAL A 57 -3.32 14.89 12.36
C VAL A 57 -2.90 16.34 12.45
N LEU A 58 -3.30 16.98 13.55
CA LEU A 58 -2.96 18.34 13.89
C LEU A 58 -1.75 18.33 14.84
N GLN A 59 -0.56 18.60 14.30
CA GLN A 59 0.68 18.74 15.06
C GLN A 59 0.99 20.22 15.29
N GLU A 60 1.87 20.57 16.22
CA GLU A 60 2.17 21.98 16.56
C GLU A 60 2.54 22.81 15.32
N ASN A 61 3.47 22.30 14.50
CA ASN A 61 4.09 23.05 13.41
C ASN A 61 3.60 22.67 12.01
N CYS A 62 2.88 21.56 11.86
CA CYS A 62 2.34 21.13 10.57
C CYS A 62 1.03 20.38 10.75
N THR A 63 0.24 20.33 9.66
CA THR A 63 -0.94 19.48 9.58
C THR A 63 -0.69 18.45 8.49
N ILE A 64 -0.98 17.19 8.79
CA ILE A 64 -0.69 16.07 7.91
C ILE A 64 -1.91 15.17 7.75
N TRP A 65 -2.03 14.57 6.56
CA TRP A 65 -2.82 13.37 6.36
C TRP A 65 -1.96 12.18 6.73
N GLN A 66 -2.37 11.47 7.78
CA GLN A 66 -1.79 10.20 8.17
C GLN A 66 -2.57 9.08 7.49
N VAL A 67 -1.95 8.44 6.50
CA VAL A 67 -2.56 7.38 5.71
C VAL A 67 -2.07 6.03 6.24
N PRO A 68 -2.95 5.15 6.74
CA PRO A 68 -2.53 3.81 7.16
C PRO A 68 -2.10 2.97 5.94
N ALA A 69 -0.93 2.35 6.04
CA ALA A 69 -0.44 1.38 5.08
C ALA A 69 -0.80 -0.03 5.58
N ILE A 70 -1.53 -0.78 4.75
CA ILE A 70 -1.91 -2.17 5.03
C ILE A 70 -1.09 -3.13 4.20
N LEU A 71 -0.77 -4.28 4.79
CA LEU A 71 -0.24 -5.42 4.09
C LEU A 71 -1.38 -6.36 3.69
N THR A 72 -1.29 -6.85 2.46
CA THR A 72 -2.20 -7.84 1.89
C THR A 72 -1.40 -9.01 1.33
N ALA A 73 -2.02 -10.18 1.27
CA ALA A 73 -1.46 -11.34 0.60
C ALA A 73 -2.56 -12.02 -0.23
N ASN A 74 -2.20 -12.52 -1.42
CA ASN A 74 -3.17 -13.10 -2.36
C ASN A 74 -4.05 -14.21 -1.77
N GLN A 75 -3.54 -14.96 -0.79
CA GLN A 75 -4.24 -16.11 -0.22
C GLN A 75 -4.99 -15.79 1.08
N LEU A 76 -4.47 -14.83 1.86
CA LEU A 76 -5.01 -14.46 3.17
C LEU A 76 -5.87 -13.19 3.09
N GLY A 77 -5.84 -12.48 1.96
CA GLY A 77 -6.46 -11.16 1.81
C GLY A 77 -5.72 -10.13 2.65
N ARG A 78 -6.46 -9.36 3.45
CA ARG A 78 -5.90 -8.33 4.32
C ARG A 78 -5.22 -8.97 5.53
N ILE A 79 -3.93 -8.68 5.71
CA ILE A 79 -3.14 -9.15 6.87
C ILE A 79 -3.27 -8.17 8.04
N GLY A 80 -3.00 -6.88 7.81
CA GLY A 80 -3.02 -5.89 8.87
C GLY A 80 -2.39 -4.56 8.50
N VAL A 81 -2.43 -3.60 9.41
CA VAL A 81 -1.75 -2.29 9.28
C VAL A 81 -0.29 -2.48 9.67
N ILE A 82 0.62 -2.07 8.79
CA ILE A 82 2.08 -2.17 8.99
C ILE A 82 2.72 -0.82 9.35
N GLY A 83 1.98 0.28 9.22
CA GLY A 83 2.45 1.60 9.60
C GLY A 83 1.62 2.70 8.99
N PHE A 84 2.15 3.91 9.03
CA PHE A 84 1.48 5.11 8.55
C PHE A 84 2.41 5.93 7.66
N VAL A 85 1.84 6.52 6.61
CA VAL A 85 2.53 7.43 5.70
C VAL A 85 1.97 8.82 5.90
N ALA A 86 2.83 9.79 6.17
CA ALA A 86 2.45 11.17 6.39
C ALA A 86 2.49 11.95 5.05
N VAL A 87 1.41 12.66 4.75
CA VAL A 87 1.31 13.56 3.60
C VAL A 87 1.02 14.96 4.10
N HIS A 88 1.78 15.95 3.66
CA HIS A 88 1.53 17.34 4.03
C HIS A 88 0.21 17.84 3.40
N VAL A 89 -0.69 18.44 4.19
CA VAL A 89 -2.03 18.80 3.68
C VAL A 89 -2.04 19.95 2.67
N GLU A 90 -1.03 20.81 2.71
CA GLU A 90 -0.93 21.97 1.81
C GLU A 90 -0.17 21.68 0.51
N THR A 91 0.97 20.97 0.59
CA THR A 91 1.83 20.69 -0.57
C THR A 91 1.54 19.33 -1.19
N GLY A 92 0.92 18.42 -0.43
CA GLY A 92 0.75 17.02 -0.80
C GLY A 92 2.03 16.21 -0.77
N GLU A 93 3.15 16.74 -0.28
CA GLU A 93 4.42 16.01 -0.24
C GLU A 93 4.35 14.84 0.76
N LEU A 94 4.93 13.70 0.37
CA LEU A 94 5.12 12.58 1.29
C LEU A 94 6.29 12.91 2.22
N LEU A 95 6.01 13.03 3.51
CA LEU A 95 7.03 13.31 4.51
C LEU A 95 7.80 12.03 4.80
N TYR A 96 9.12 12.15 4.90
CA TYR A 96 10.03 11.07 5.32
C TYR A 96 10.00 9.80 4.45
N ALA A 97 9.62 9.90 3.17
CA ALA A 97 9.36 8.76 2.29
C ALA A 97 10.43 7.63 2.36
N THR A 98 11.72 7.98 2.32
CA THR A 98 12.81 6.98 2.39
C THR A 98 12.85 6.24 3.74
N ALA A 99 12.72 6.97 4.85
CA ALA A 99 12.72 6.37 6.19
C ALA A 99 11.46 5.53 6.41
N THR A 100 10.30 6.04 5.99
CA THR A 100 9.02 5.34 6.06
C THR A 100 9.05 4.05 5.25
N ARG A 101 9.66 4.03 4.07
CA ARG A 101 9.82 2.80 3.27
C ARG A 101 10.54 1.71 4.06
N THR A 102 11.69 2.02 4.65
CA THR A 102 12.47 1.06 5.42
C THR A 102 11.68 0.53 6.60
N GLN A 103 10.98 1.42 7.32
CA GLN A 103 10.14 1.04 8.46
C GLN A 103 8.99 0.13 8.04
N LEU A 104 8.31 0.43 6.93
CA LEU A 104 7.20 -0.38 6.42
C LEU A 104 7.66 -1.78 6.00
N LEU A 105 8.82 -1.90 5.36
CA LEU A 105 9.37 -3.20 5.00
C LEU A 105 9.73 -4.03 6.23
N GLN A 106 10.39 -3.43 7.21
CA GLN A 106 10.74 -4.11 8.46
C GLN A 106 9.49 -4.52 9.27
N ALA A 107 8.47 -3.66 9.31
CA ALA A 107 7.19 -3.96 9.95
C ALA A 107 6.45 -5.08 9.21
N ALA A 108 6.49 -5.09 7.87
CA ALA A 108 5.90 -6.16 7.07
C ALA A 108 6.60 -7.51 7.31
N GLU A 109 7.93 -7.55 7.35
CA GLU A 109 8.69 -8.76 7.68
C GLU A 109 8.31 -9.31 9.06
N THR A 110 8.25 -8.42 10.06
CA THR A 110 7.86 -8.77 11.42
C THR A 110 6.42 -9.30 11.46
N LEU A 111 5.51 -8.66 10.72
CA LEU A 111 4.12 -9.06 10.66
C LEU A 111 3.97 -10.43 10.01
N VAL A 112 4.63 -10.68 8.87
CA VAL A 112 4.57 -11.96 8.15
C VAL A 112 5.17 -13.10 8.97
N ALA A 113 6.23 -12.86 9.74
CA ALA A 113 6.83 -13.87 10.61
C ALA A 113 5.87 -14.42 11.67
N ALA A 114 4.80 -13.68 12.01
CA ALA A 114 3.76 -14.13 12.91
C ALA A 114 2.70 -15.03 12.24
N PHE A 115 2.68 -15.11 10.91
CA PHE A 115 1.72 -15.95 10.16
C PHE A 115 2.34 -17.31 9.79
N PRO A 116 1.52 -18.38 9.72
CA PRO A 116 2.02 -19.69 9.33
C PRO A 116 2.52 -19.67 7.88
N ALA A 117 3.58 -20.44 7.63
CA ALA A 117 4.09 -20.63 6.27
C ALA A 117 2.99 -21.17 5.35
N TYR A 118 2.98 -20.70 4.10
CA TYR A 118 2.05 -21.19 3.09
C TYR A 118 2.11 -22.71 3.00
N GLN A 119 0.96 -23.35 3.19
CA GLN A 119 0.78 -24.77 2.91
C GLN A 119 0.04 -24.91 1.58
N PRO A 120 0.73 -25.28 0.48
CA PRO A 120 0.06 -25.53 -0.77
C PRO A 120 -0.95 -26.65 -0.61
N ARG A 121 -2.15 -26.42 -1.14
CA ARG A 121 -3.19 -27.44 -1.18
C ARG A 121 -2.63 -28.66 -1.93
N THR A 122 -2.33 -29.71 -1.18
CA THR A 122 -1.68 -30.92 -1.72
C THR A 122 -2.72 -31.90 -2.26
N GLU A 123 -3.96 -31.79 -1.80
CA GLU A 123 -5.07 -32.65 -2.21
C GLU A 123 -6.01 -31.91 -3.16
N MET A 124 -6.15 -32.44 -4.37
CA MET A 124 -7.16 -32.00 -5.32
C MET A 124 -8.55 -32.38 -4.80
N PRO A 125 -9.55 -31.49 -4.89
CA PRO A 125 -10.93 -31.85 -4.58
C PRO A 125 -11.35 -33.09 -5.37
N PRO A 126 -12.02 -34.07 -4.74
CA PRO A 126 -12.60 -35.19 -5.48
C PRO A 126 -13.58 -34.64 -6.52
N GLY A 127 -13.35 -34.96 -7.80
CA GLY A 127 -14.11 -34.43 -8.94
C GLY A 127 -13.40 -33.34 -9.75
N TYR A 128 -12.17 -32.94 -9.40
CA TYR A 128 -11.34 -32.15 -10.30
C TYR A 128 -10.75 -33.04 -11.39
N ASP A 129 -11.22 -32.86 -12.63
CA ASP A 129 -10.68 -33.49 -13.82
C ASP A 129 -9.87 -32.46 -14.64
N PRO A 130 -8.52 -32.51 -14.63
CA PRO A 130 -7.69 -31.58 -15.38
C PRO A 130 -7.94 -31.66 -16.90
N THR A 131 -8.54 -32.75 -17.39
CA THR A 131 -8.83 -32.96 -18.81
C THR A 131 -10.01 -32.10 -19.31
N ASN A 132 -10.86 -31.59 -18.41
CA ASN A 132 -11.98 -30.69 -18.74
C ASN A 132 -11.64 -29.20 -18.63
N LEU A 133 -10.38 -28.84 -18.40
CA LEU A 133 -9.97 -27.44 -18.45
C LEU A 133 -10.02 -26.96 -19.91
N PRO A 134 -10.68 -25.82 -20.20
CA PRO A 134 -10.59 -25.23 -21.53
C PRO A 134 -9.11 -24.97 -21.85
N PRO A 135 -8.64 -25.28 -23.08
CA PRO A 135 -7.27 -25.03 -23.44
C PRO A 135 -6.95 -23.56 -23.20
N ILE A 136 -5.92 -23.29 -22.38
CA ILE A 136 -5.36 -21.95 -22.25
C ILE A 136 -4.91 -21.58 -23.66
N SER A 137 -5.60 -20.64 -24.30
CA SER A 137 -5.19 -20.17 -25.61
C SER A 137 -3.81 -19.54 -25.45
N SER A 138 -2.76 -20.22 -25.92
CA SER A 138 -1.45 -19.62 -26.03
C SER A 138 -1.59 -18.31 -26.80
N PRO A 139 -1.03 -17.17 -26.33
CA PRO A 139 -1.01 -15.96 -27.14
C PRO A 139 -0.34 -16.33 -28.46
N LYS A 140 -1.01 -16.03 -29.58
CA LYS A 140 -0.50 -16.31 -30.93
C LYS A 140 0.92 -15.73 -31.03
N SER A 141 1.91 -16.61 -31.10
CA SER A 141 3.27 -16.25 -31.48
C SER A 141 3.21 -15.69 -32.90
N SER A 142 3.20 -14.36 -33.03
CA SER A 142 3.39 -13.68 -34.31
C SER A 142 4.86 -13.77 -34.69
N ALA A 143 5.29 -14.96 -35.10
CA ALA A 143 6.53 -15.15 -35.83
C ALA A 143 6.25 -14.88 -37.31
N ALA A 144 6.31 -13.61 -37.71
CA ALA A 144 6.48 -13.27 -39.10
C ALA A 144 7.93 -13.62 -39.48
N MET A 145 8.09 -14.79 -40.10
CA MET A 145 9.28 -15.13 -40.86
C MET A 145 9.45 -14.12 -42.01
N ALA A 146 10.57 -13.42 -42.03
CA ALA A 146 11.18 -12.96 -43.27
C ALA A 146 12.67 -13.35 -43.21
N SER A 147 12.96 -14.51 -43.81
CA SER A 147 14.32 -14.95 -44.10
C SER A 147 14.99 -13.97 -45.07
N PRO A 148 16.26 -13.59 -44.88
CA PRO A 148 17.11 -13.18 -45.97
C PRO A 148 17.94 -14.38 -46.43
N SER A 149 17.70 -14.81 -47.67
CA SER A 149 18.54 -15.77 -48.38
C SER A 149 19.97 -15.25 -48.53
N LEU A 150 20.93 -16.08 -48.13
CA LEU A 150 22.32 -15.99 -48.55
C LEU A 150 22.41 -16.11 -50.07
N ILE A 151 22.96 -15.09 -50.73
CA ILE A 151 23.64 -15.24 -52.03
C ILE A 151 25.06 -14.72 -51.85
N VAL A 152 26.02 -15.61 -52.16
CA VAL A 152 27.46 -15.36 -52.24
C VAL A 152 27.85 -15.18 -53.71
N SER A 153 28.77 -14.22 -53.92
CA SER A 153 29.71 -14.02 -55.04
C SER A 153 29.21 -13.47 -56.38
N ASN A 154 29.74 -12.31 -56.78
CA ASN A 154 31.03 -12.24 -57.50
C ASN A 154 31.75 -10.91 -57.18
#